data_AF-A0A084QWD0-F1
#
_entry.id   AF-A0A084QWD0-F1
#
_cell.length_a   1.000
_cell.length_b   1.000
_cell.length_c   1.000
_cell.angle_alpha   90.00
_cell.angle_beta   90.00
_cell.angle_gamma   90.00
#
_symmetry.space_group_name_H-M   'P 1'
#
loop_
_entity.id
_entity.type
_entity.pdbx_description
1 polymer ?
#
loop_
_entity_poly.entity_id
_entity_poly.type
_entity_poly.pdbx_seq_one_letter_code
_entity_poly.pdbx_strand_id
1 'polypeptide(L)' 'MPVPFEALLPYAIMVTMFGITGTGLAAFRTWQNEGKRPRYSLDQWDKQSNYDSYKQPKNLD' A
#
# COMPACT_ATOMS: atom_id res chain seq x y z
N MET A 1 -8.30 -30.73 27.14
CA MET A 1 -7.75 -31.30 25.89
C MET A 1 -6.86 -30.24 25.24
N PRO A 2 -5.60 -30.56 24.90
CA PRO A 2 -4.74 -29.62 24.19
C PRO A 2 -5.35 -29.24 22.84
N VAL A 3 -5.13 -28.01 22.38
CA VAL A 3 -5.70 -27.47 21.15
C VAL A 3 -5.17 -28.26 19.94
N PRO A 4 -6.03 -28.73 19.01
CA PRO A 4 -5.59 -29.47 17.83
C PRO A 4 -4.92 -28.52 16.83
N PHE A 5 -3.59 -28.57 16.75
CA PHE A 5 -2.79 -27.67 15.90
C PHE A 5 -3.03 -27.94 14.40
N GLU A 6 -3.38 -29.17 14.04
CA GLU A 6 -3.71 -29.61 12.70
C GLU A 6 -4.92 -28.86 12.14
N ALA A 7 -5.88 -28.52 13.00
CA ALA A 7 -7.02 -27.69 12.63
C ALA A 7 -6.65 -26.21 12.42
N LEU A 8 -5.51 -25.76 12.96
CA LEU A 8 -5.03 -24.38 12.85
C LEU A 8 -4.10 -24.16 11.65
N LEU A 9 -3.45 -25.22 11.14
CA LEU A 9 -2.55 -25.13 9.98
C LEU A 9 -3.20 -24.48 8.75
N PRO A 10 -4.44 -24.83 8.34
CA PRO A 10 -5.07 -24.19 7.19
C PRO A 10 -5.28 -22.69 7.41
N TYR A 11 -5.69 -22.30 8.61
CA TYR A 11 -5.90 -20.89 8.95
C TYR A 11 -4.59 -20.11 9.01
N ALA A 12 -3.52 -20.70 9.55
CA ALA A 12 -2.20 -20.08 9.60
C ALA A 12 -1.66 -19.79 8.18
N ILE A 13 -1.84 -20.75 7.25
CA ILE A 13 -1.46 -20.56 5.85
C ILE A 13 -2.25 -19.41 5.22
N MET A 14 -3.57 -19.39 5.40
CA MET A 14 -4.41 -18.30 4.88
C MET A 14 -3.99 -16.93 5.43
N VAL A 15 -3.84 -16.82 6.75
CA VAL A 15 -3.40 -15.57 7.40
C VAL A 15 -2.04 -15.11 6.87
N THR A 16 -1.11 -16.05 6.69
CA THR A 16 0.22 -15.75 6.14
C THR A 16 0.13 -15.23 4.70
N MET A 17 -0.66 -15.88 3.85
CA MET A 17 -0.85 -15.45 2.46
C MET A 17 -1.48 -14.06 2.37
N PHE A 18 -2.51 -13.78 3.19
CA PHE A 18 -3.11 -12.45 3.26
C PHE A 18 -2.12 -11.40 3.79
N GLY A 19 -1.31 -11.76 4.80
CA GLY A 19 -0.26 -10.89 5.34
C GLY A 19 0.81 -10.54 4.29
N ILE A 20 1.32 -11.54 3.57
CA ILE A 20 2.31 -11.35 2.49
C ILE A 20 1.72 -10.48 1.38
N THR A 21 0.48 -10.75 0.97
CA THR A 21 -0.16 -9.99 -0.11
C THR A 21 -0.38 -8.53 0.29
N GLY A 22 -0.90 -8.28 1.51
CA GLY A 22 -1.15 -6.92 2.00
C GLY A 22 0.13 -6.10 2.16
N THR A 23 1.16 -6.69 2.77
CA THR A 23 2.45 -6.02 2.97
C THR A 23 3.22 -5.84 1.66
N GLY A 24 3.18 -6.83 0.77
CA GLY A 24 3.79 -6.76 -0.55
C GLY A 24 3.21 -5.63 -1.40
N LEU A 25 1.88 -5.49 -1.42
CA LEU A 25 1.22 -4.40 -2.16
C LEU A 25 1.53 -3.03 -1.55
N ALA A 26 1.58 -2.92 -0.22
CA ALA A 26 1.94 -1.68 0.45
C ALA A 26 3.38 -1.26 0.11
N ALA A 27 4.34 -2.18 0.18
CA ALA A 27 5.73 -1.93 -0.19
C ALA A 27 5.86 -1.49 -1.65
N PHE A 28 5.20 -2.19 -2.57
CA PHE A 28 5.24 -1.84 -3.99
C PHE A 28 4.68 -0.43 -4.25
N ARG A 29 3.57 -0.06 -3.62
CA ARG A 29 2.99 1.30 -3.72
C ARG A 29 3.93 2.37 -3.17
N THR A 30 4.65 2.09 -2.09
CA THR A 30 5.64 3.04 -1.56
C THR A 30 6.82 3.22 -2.52
N TRP A 31 7.29 2.17 -3.18
CA TRP A 31 8.36 2.27 -4.18
C TRP A 31 7.91 3.06 -5.41
N GLN A 32 6.69 2.85 -5.89
CA GLN A 32 6.15 3.62 -7.02
C GLN A 32 5.98 5.10 -6.72
N ASN A 33 5.71 5.45 -5.45
CA ASN A 33 5.50 6.83 -5.02
C ASN A 33 6.80 7.52 -4.57
N GLU A 34 7.97 7.09 -5.05
CA GLU A 34 9.29 7.64 -4.66
C GLU A 34 9.53 7.61 -3.14
N GLY A 35 8.95 6.63 -2.45
CA GLY A 35 8.98 6.50 -0.98
C GLY A 35 7.93 7.30 -0.24
N LYS A 36 7.09 8.09 -0.94
CA LYS A 36 5.98 8.84 -0.32
C LYS A 36 4.81 7.92 -0.01
N ARG A 37 4.13 8.17 1.11
CA ARG A 37 2.95 7.40 1.53
C ARG A 37 1.82 7.62 0.51
N PRO A 38 1.15 6.55 0.04
CA PRO A 38 0.00 6.68 -0.85
C PRO A 38 -1.10 7.51 -0.18
N ARG A 39 -1.66 8.48 -0.91
CA ARG A 39 -2.82 9.25 -0.46
C ARG A 39 -4.10 8.52 -0.83
N TYR A 40 -5.05 8.51 0.10
CA TYR A 40 -6.36 7.90 -0.05
C TYR A 40 -7.43 8.99 0.04
N SER A 41 -8.58 8.80 -0.60
CA SER A 41 -9.70 9.76 -0.61
C SER A 41 -9.35 11.12 -1.24
N LEU A 42 -8.66 11.11 -2.38
CA LEU A 42 -8.35 12.33 -3.13
C LEU A 42 -9.63 12.98 -3.64
N ASP A 43 -9.88 14.22 -3.21
CA ASP A 43 -11.00 15.02 -3.68
C ASP A 43 -10.72 15.67 -5.05
N GLN A 44 -11.69 16.41 -5.57
CA GLN A 44 -11.54 17.05 -6.88
C GLN A 44 -10.43 18.12 -6.87
N TRP A 45 -10.24 18.80 -5.74
CA TRP A 45 -9.21 19.83 -5.57
C TRP A 45 -7.80 19.22 -5.53
N ASP A 46 -7.62 18.12 -4.81
CA ASP A 46 -6.39 17.35 -4.72
C ASP A 46 -5.94 16.87 -6.10
N LYS A 47 -6.87 16.44 -6.95
CA LYS A 47 -6.53 16.00 -8.31
C LYS A 47 -6.00 17.14 -9.17
N GLN A 48 -6.61 18.33 -9.05
CA GLN A 48 -6.15 19.54 -9.75
C GLN A 48 -4.78 20.00 -9.23
N SER A 49 -4.61 20.07 -7.91
CA SER A 49 -3.35 20.50 -7.29
C SER A 49 -2.18 19.55 -7.63
N ASN A 50 -2.45 18.25 -7.73
CA ASN A 50 -1.46 17.28 -8.20
C ASN A 50 -1.12 17.46 -9.68
N TYR A 51 -2.12 17.70 -10.55
CA TYR A 51 -1.89 17.97 -11.96
C TYR A 51 -0.95 19.16 -12.17
N ASP A 52 -1.10 20.21 -11.37
CA ASP A 52 -0.23 21.38 -11.40
C ASP A 52 1.20 21.03 -10.93
N SER A 53 1.37 20.18 -9.89
CA SER A 53 2.69 19.69 -9.47
C SER A 53 3.40 18.83 -10.52
N TYR A 54 2.69 17.99 -11.28
CA TYR A 54 3.32 17.20 -12.37
C TYR A 54 3.69 18.04 -13.59
N LYS A 55 3.20 19.28 -13.71
CA LYS A 55 3.53 20.24 -14.77
C LYS A 55 4.65 21.21 -14.42
N GLN A 56 5.07 21.30 -13.17
CA GLN A 56 6.16 22.20 -12.79
C GLN A 56 7.48 21.71 -13.40
N PRO A 57 8.16 22.50 -14.25
CA PRO A 57 9.51 22.18 -14.67
C PRO A 57 10.42 22.18 -13.43
N LYS A 58 11.33 21.21 -13.37
CA LYS A 58 12.20 20.90 -12.22
C LYS A 58 13.16 22.02 -11.75
N ASN A 59 13.06 23.23 -12.29
CA ASN A 59 13.99 24.34 -12.05
C ASN A 59 13.23 25.68 -11.91
N LEU A 60 12.93 26.11 -10.68
CA LEU A 60 12.53 27.48 -10.35
C LEU A 60 13.12 27.93 -8.99
N ASP A 61 14.30 27.40 -8.66
CA ASP A 61 15.15 27.84 -7.57
C ASP A 61 16.43 28.45 -8.15
#